data_AF-A0A4R6IZE6-F1
#
_entry.id   AF-A0A4R6IZE6-F1
#
_cell.length_a   1.000
_cell.length_b   1.000
_cell.length_c   1.000
_cell.angle_alpha   90.00
_cell.angle_beta   90.00
_cell.angle_gamma   90.00
#
_symmetry.space_group_name_H-M   'P 1'
#
loop_
_entity.id
_entity.type
_entity.pdbx_description
1 polymer ?
#
loop_
_entity_poly.entity_id
_entity_poly.type
_entity_poly.pdbx_seq_one_letter_code
_entity_poly.pdbx_strand_id
1 'polypeptide(L)'
;MTDLKDILHDDESLKNEDLLRYLEGNASDEERFAIEKQMADSDFINDAVEGLQVFQDRQKLQQYAAQLNLQLRKQTTQERKRKRRRTLNSQQWTLITIVTILLLCVLAYWVIRIYQHQT
;
A
#
# COMPACT_ATOMS: atom_id res chain seq x y z
N MET A 1 -21.03 -2.31 4.90
CA MET A 1 -19.65 -2.16 4.38
C MET A 1 -18.81 -1.40 5.39
N THR A 2 -18.60 -1.97 6.58
CA THR A 2 -17.92 -1.29 7.70
C THR A 2 -16.92 -2.20 8.42
N ASP A 3 -16.90 -3.49 8.06
CA ASP A 3 -16.26 -4.57 8.82
C ASP A 3 -14.72 -4.58 8.72
N LEU A 4 -14.15 -4.07 7.62
CA LEU A 4 -12.69 -4.07 7.40
C LEU A 4 -11.93 -3.06 8.25
N LYS A 5 -12.63 -2.07 8.82
CA LYS A 5 -12.01 -0.98 9.58
C LYS A 5 -11.85 -1.31 11.06
N ASP A 6 -12.60 -2.30 11.56
CA ASP A 6 -12.52 -2.82 12.93
C ASP A 6 -11.39 -3.85 13.12
N ILE A 7 -10.83 -4.39 12.04
CA ILE A 7 -9.76 -5.40 12.11
C ILE A 7 -8.40 -4.76 12.46
N LEU A 8 -8.24 -3.45 12.29
CA LEU A 8 -7.11 -2.69 12.83
C LEU A 8 -7.59 -1.90 14.04
N HIS A 9 -7.91 -2.60 15.14
CA HIS A 9 -7.93 -1.97 16.44
C HIS A 9 -6.49 -1.58 16.82
N ASP A 10 -6.31 -0.34 17.26
CA ASP A 10 -5.04 0.23 17.71
C ASP A 10 -4.72 -0.27 19.13
N ASP A 11 -4.91 -1.57 19.35
CA ASP A 11 -4.60 -2.23 20.61
C ASP A 11 -3.12 -2.06 20.89
N GLU A 12 -2.80 -1.66 22.11
CA GLU A 12 -1.46 -1.34 22.61
C GLU A 12 -0.44 -2.34 22.08
N SER A 13 0.27 -1.94 21.02
CA SER A 13 0.84 -2.89 20.08
C SER A 13 1.92 -3.71 20.75
N LEU A 14 1.68 -5.02 20.89
CA LEU A 14 2.70 -5.99 21.25
C LEU A 14 3.94 -5.77 20.40
N LYS A 15 5.05 -5.44 21.05
CA LYS A 15 6.32 -5.37 20.32
C LYS A 15 6.67 -6.77 19.88
N ASN A 16 6.89 -6.93 18.57
CA ASN A 16 7.28 -8.21 17.98
C ASN A 16 8.51 -8.82 18.68
N GLU A 17 9.41 -7.97 19.17
CA GLU A 17 10.62 -8.37 19.89
C GLU A 17 10.30 -9.06 21.23
N ASP A 18 9.29 -8.57 21.95
CA ASP A 18 8.87 -9.08 23.25
C ASP A 18 8.14 -10.42 23.08
N LEU A 19 7.29 -10.52 22.05
CA LEU A 19 6.64 -11.77 21.63
C LEU A 19 7.65 -12.85 21.21
N LEU A 20 8.71 -12.48 20.50
CA LEU A 20 9.76 -13.43 20.13
C LEU A 20 10.49 -13.96 21.36
N ARG A 21 10.85 -13.09 22.31
CA ARG A 21 11.45 -13.52 23.58
C ARG A 21 10.53 -14.44 24.37
N TYR A 22 9.23 -14.13 24.40
CA TYR A 22 8.21 -14.98 25.04
C TYR A 22 8.17 -16.37 24.40
N LEU A 23 8.14 -16.43 23.06
CA LEU A 23 8.12 -17.66 22.27
C LEU A 23 9.42 -18.48 22.36
N GLU A 24 10.54 -17.85 22.70
CA GLU A 24 11.86 -18.47 22.93
C GLU A 24 12.09 -18.88 24.39
N GLY A 25 11.20 -18.48 25.31
CA GLY A 25 11.34 -18.73 26.75
C GLY A 25 12.31 -17.80 27.48
N ASN A 26 12.72 -16.69 26.85
CA ASN A 26 13.68 -15.71 27.37
C ASN A 26 13.02 -14.40 27.84
N ALA A 27 11.69 -14.34 27.92
CA ALA A 27 10.96 -13.16 28.41
C ALA A 27 11.01 -13.05 29.94
N SER A 28 11.03 -11.83 30.46
CA SER A 28 10.92 -11.59 31.91
C SER A 28 9.51 -11.93 32.42
N ASP A 29 9.37 -12.11 33.73
CA ASP A 29 8.06 -12.44 34.33
C ASP A 29 7.03 -11.32 34.09
N GLU A 30 7.45 -10.06 34.08
CA GLU A 30 6.60 -8.91 33.75
C GLU A 30 6.14 -8.95 32.28
N GLU A 31 7.05 -9.26 31.35
CA GLU A 31 6.74 -9.37 29.92
C GLU A 31 5.77 -10.52 29.65
N ARG A 32 5.99 -11.67 30.28
CA ARG A 32 5.11 -12.84 30.17
C ARG A 32 3.71 -12.53 30.67
N PHE A 33 3.60 -11.91 31.84
CA PHE A 33 2.31 -11.54 32.42
C PHE A 33 1.55 -10.55 31.52
N ALA A 34 2.24 -9.56 30.96
CA ALA A 34 1.62 -8.59 30.04
C ALA A 34 1.07 -9.27 28.77
N ILE A 35 1.83 -10.20 28.18
CA ILE A 35 1.42 -10.96 26.99
C ILE A 35 0.24 -11.89 27.32
N GLU A 36 0.31 -12.65 28.41
CA GLU A 36 -0.76 -13.56 28.84
C GLU A 36 -2.06 -12.80 29.14
N LYS A 37 -1.96 -11.61 29.74
CA LYS A 37 -3.11 -10.73 29.95
C LYS A 37 -3.75 -10.32 28.62
N GLN A 38 -2.95 -9.87 27.65
CA GLN A 38 -3.47 -9.46 26.34
C GLN A 38 -4.02 -10.63 25.52
N MET A 39 -3.46 -11.84 25.66
CA MET A 39 -4.04 -13.06 25.08
C MET A 39 -5.41 -13.38 25.71
N ALA A 40 -5.57 -13.16 27.01
CA ALA A 40 -6.87 -13.36 27.67
C ALA A 40 -7.91 -12.29 27.28
N ASP A 41 -7.47 -11.06 27.00
CA ASP A 41 -8.33 -9.94 26.63
C ASP A 41 -8.72 -9.94 25.14
N SER A 42 -7.98 -10.64 24.26
CA SER A 42 -8.20 -10.65 22.80
C SER A 42 -8.03 -12.03 22.16
N ASP A 43 -9.15 -12.58 21.68
CA ASP A 43 -9.19 -13.84 20.91
C ASP A 43 -8.26 -13.79 19.68
N PHE A 44 -8.15 -12.63 19.03
CA PHE A 44 -7.27 -12.44 17.88
C PHE A 44 -5.78 -12.59 18.25
N ILE A 45 -5.37 -12.00 19.37
CA ILE A 45 -3.99 -12.12 19.85
C ILE A 45 -3.70 -13.54 20.31
N ASN A 46 -4.64 -14.18 21.00
CA ASN A 46 -4.52 -15.59 21.39
C ASN A 46 -4.29 -16.50 20.18
N ASP A 47 -5.14 -16.39 19.15
CA ASP A 47 -5.01 -17.16 17.91
C ASP A 47 -3.69 -16.88 17.18
N ALA A 48 -3.25 -15.62 17.15
CA ALA A 48 -1.98 -15.24 16.54
C ALA A 48 -0.78 -15.86 17.28
N VAL A 49 -0.77 -15.83 18.62
CA VAL A 49 0.31 -16.41 19.43
C VAL A 49 0.34 -17.93 19.29
N GLU A 50 -0.81 -18.61 19.34
CA GLU A 50 -0.90 -20.05 19.11
C GLU A 50 -0.39 -20.43 17.72
N GLY A 51 -0.81 -19.71 16.68
CA GLY A 51 -0.33 -19.91 15.32
C GLY A 51 1.18 -19.72 15.18
N LEU A 52 1.77 -18.75 15.88
CA LEU A 52 3.22 -18.56 15.93
C LEU A 52 3.92 -19.71 16.68
N GLN A 53 3.35 -20.25 17.76
CA GLN A 53 3.94 -21.36 18.53
C GLN A 53 4.10 -22.65 17.71
N VAL A 54 3.22 -22.91 16.75
CA VAL A 54 3.30 -24.08 15.85
C VAL A 54 4.58 -24.09 14.99
N PHE A 55 5.20 -22.93 14.75
CA PHE A 55 6.44 -22.85 13.99
C PHE A 55 7.65 -23.27 14.84
N GLN A 56 8.23 -24.43 14.52
CA GLN A 56 9.43 -24.96 15.18
C GLN A 56 10.70 -24.12 14.94
N ASP A 57 10.81 -23.47 13.79
CA ASP A 57 12.01 -22.71 13.39
C ASP A 57 11.74 -21.20 13.44
N ARG A 58 12.11 -20.59 14.57
CA ARG A 58 11.94 -19.16 14.85
C ARG A 58 12.75 -18.26 13.90
N GLN A 59 13.93 -18.72 13.46
CA GLN A 59 14.76 -17.95 12.53
C GLN A 59 14.12 -17.88 11.15
N LYS A 60 13.55 -18.98 10.66
CA LYS A 60 12.78 -18.97 9.41
C LYS A 60 11.57 -18.04 9.51
N LEU A 61 10.90 -17.99 10.66
CA LEU A 61 9.74 -17.12 10.87
C LEU A 61 10.08 -15.63 10.67
N GLN A 62 11.20 -15.16 11.22
CA GLN A 62 11.66 -13.78 11.04
C GLN A 62 12.00 -13.49 9.57
N GLN A 63 12.64 -14.43 8.87
CA GLN A 63 12.95 -14.31 7.44
C GLN A 63 11.67 -14.24 6.60
N TYR A 64 10.67 -15.07 6.90
CA TYR A 64 9.37 -15.04 6.23
C TYR A 64 8.65 -13.71 6.44
N ALA A 65 8.63 -13.20 7.66
CA ALA A 65 8.04 -11.89 7.97
C ALA A 65 8.73 -10.76 7.18
N ALA A 66 10.06 -10.78 7.13
CA ALA A 66 10.84 -9.80 6.36
C ALA A 66 10.56 -9.88 4.85
N GLN A 67 10.48 -11.10 4.30
CA GLN A 67 10.13 -11.33 2.90
C GLN A 67 8.71 -10.87 2.58
N LEU A 68 7.75 -11.16 3.46
CA LEU A 68 6.36 -10.74 3.29
C LEU A 68 6.24 -9.22 3.30
N ASN A 69 6.90 -8.54 4.24
CA ASN A 69 6.94 -7.08 4.29
C ASN A 69 7.51 -6.50 2.98
N LEU A 70 8.64 -7.05 2.51
CA LEU A 70 9.25 -6.64 1.25
C LEU A 70 8.29 -6.83 0.05
N GLN A 71 7.61 -7.97 -0.02
CA GLN A 71 6.68 -8.29 -1.10
C GLN A 71 5.43 -7.39 -1.06
N LEU A 72 4.85 -7.14 0.12
CA LEU A 72 3.72 -6.23 0.30
C LEU A 72 4.09 -4.80 -0.14
N ARG A 73 5.26 -4.31 0.25
CA ARG A 73 5.77 -3.00 -0.20
C ARG A 73 5.97 -2.99 -1.71
N LYS A 74 6.50 -4.07 -2.29
CA LYS A 74 6.67 -4.19 -3.75
C LYS A 74 5.34 -4.15 -4.49
N GLN A 75 4.34 -4.92 -4.06
CA GLN A 75 3.02 -4.96 -4.69
C GLN A 75 2.30 -3.62 -4.55
N THR A 76 2.31 -3.01 -3.37
CA THR A 76 1.67 -1.71 -3.11
C THR A 76 2.33 -0.59 -3.93
N THR A 77 3.66 -0.58 -4.03
CA THR A 77 4.38 0.43 -4.84
C THR A 77 4.24 0.18 -6.34
N GLN A 78 4.11 -1.07 -6.78
CA GLN A 78 3.91 -1.43 -8.19
C GLN A 78 2.53 -0.98 -8.69
N GLU A 79 1.48 -1.19 -7.90
CA GLU A 79 0.12 -0.68 -8.15
C GLU A 79 0.12 0.86 -8.28
N ARG A 80 0.82 1.55 -7.37
CA ARG A 80 0.99 3.01 -7.42
C ARG A 80 1.76 3.47 -8.66
N LYS A 81 2.83 2.78 -9.03
CA LYS A 81 3.60 3.07 -10.25
C LYS A 81 2.76 2.85 -11.52
N ARG A 82 1.94 1.80 -11.58
CA ARG A 82 1.05 1.50 -12.70
C ARG A 82 -0.04 2.56 -12.86
N LYS A 83 -0.68 2.97 -11.75
CA LYS A 83 -1.65 4.09 -11.75
C LYS A 83 -1.00 5.41 -12.19
N ARG A 84 0.20 5.73 -11.68
CA ARG A 84 0.94 6.95 -12.05
C ARG A 84 1.40 6.97 -13.51
N ARG A 85 1.72 5.82 -14.12
CA ARG A 85 2.03 5.76 -15.57
C ARG A 85 0.81 6.00 -16.46
N ARG A 86 -0.41 5.61 -16.03
CA ARG A 86 -1.65 5.91 -16.76
C ARG A 86 -1.98 7.40 -16.78
N THR A 87 -1.75 8.12 -15.68
CA THR A 87 -2.06 9.57 -15.62
C THR A 87 -1.12 10.41 -16.49
N LEU A 88 0.17 10.02 -16.58
CA LEU A 88 1.16 10.72 -17.40
C LEU A 88 0.89 10.61 -18.91
N ASN A 89 0.28 9.51 -19.37
CA ASN A 89 -0.01 9.33 -20.80
C ASN A 89 -1.18 10.20 -21.28
N SER A 90 -2.05 10.67 -20.38
CA SER A 90 -3.18 11.55 -20.75
C SER A 90 -2.73 12.98 -21.11
N GLN A 91 -1.64 13.48 -20.51
CA GLN A 91 -1.16 14.84 -20.76
C GLN A 91 -0.73 15.05 -22.22
N GLN A 92 -0.17 14.02 -22.86
CA GLN A 92 0.24 14.10 -24.27
C GLN A 92 -0.96 14.22 -25.21
N TRP A 93 -2.03 13.48 -24.97
CA TRP A 93 -3.27 13.56 -25.76
C TRP A 93 -3.97 14.92 -25.63
N THR A 94 -3.94 15.51 -24.43
CA THR A 94 -4.45 16.87 -24.21
C THR A 94 -3.68 17.90 -25.02
N LEU A 95 -2.34 17.81 -25.06
CA LEU A 95 -1.51 18.75 -25.82
C LEU A 95 -1.74 18.63 -27.34
N ILE A 96 -1.84 17.40 -27.86
CA ILE A 96 -2.15 17.17 -29.28
C ILE A 96 -3.48 17.82 -29.65
N THR A 97 -4.52 17.63 -28.84
CA THR A 97 -5.87 18.19 -29.10
C THR A 97 -5.84 19.72 -29.18
N ILE A 98 -5.13 20.37 -28.26
CA ILE A 98 -4.98 21.84 -28.25
C ILE A 98 -4.27 22.32 -29.51
N VAL A 99 -3.17 21.66 -29.92
CA VAL A 99 -2.42 22.02 -31.13
C VAL A 99 -3.27 21.84 -32.38
N THR A 100 -4.06 20.76 -32.48
CA THR A 100 -4.96 20.52 -33.61
C THR A 100 -6.03 21.61 -33.73
N ILE A 101 -6.65 22.03 -32.62
CA ILE A 101 -7.64 23.11 -32.62
C ILE A 101 -7.00 24.43 -33.06
N LEU A 102 -5.81 24.75 -32.55
CA LEU A 102 -5.10 25.99 -32.89
C LEU A 102 -4.74 26.02 -34.39
N LEU A 103 -4.29 24.89 -34.94
CA LEU A 103 -3.98 24.74 -36.36
C LEU A 103 -5.24 24.93 -37.23
N LEU A 104 -6.39 24.37 -36.81
CA LEU A 104 -7.68 24.61 -37.46
C LEU A 104 -8.07 26.08 -37.49
N CYS A 105 -7.88 26.81 -36.38
CA CYS A 105 -8.15 28.26 -36.32
C CYS A 105 -7.26 29.05 -37.27
N VAL A 106 -5.96 28.70 -37.36
CA VAL A 106 -5.02 29.35 -38.28
C VAL A 106 -5.41 29.10 -39.73
N LEU A 107 -5.77 27.86 -40.09
CA LEU A 107 -6.26 27.52 -41.43
C LEU A 107 -7.54 28.29 -41.77
N ALA A 108 -8.52 28.33 -40.85
CA ALA A 108 -9.76 29.06 -41.04
C ALA A 108 -9.50 30.56 -41.28
N TYR A 109 -8.61 31.18 -40.50
CA TYR A 109 -8.20 32.57 -40.72
C TYR A 109 -7.54 32.78 -42.08
N TRP A 110 -6.65 31.86 -42.49
CA TRP A 110 -5.95 31.94 -43.77
C TRP A 110 -6.92 31.86 -44.96
N VAL A 111 -7.93 30.98 -44.87
CA VAL A 111 -9.00 30.90 -45.88
C VAL A 111 -9.83 32.19 -45.91
N ILE A 112 -10.22 32.75 -44.76
CA ILE A 112 -10.99 34.02 -44.77
C ILE A 112 -10.17 35.15 -45.40
N ARG A 113 -8.88 35.23 -45.06
CA ARG A 113 -7.98 36.26 -45.57
C ARG A 113 -7.73 36.13 -47.09
N ILE A 114 -7.67 34.90 -47.62
CA ILE A 114 -7.51 34.71 -49.08
C ILE A 114 -8.78 35.13 -49.82
N TYR A 115 -9.97 34.82 -49.28
CA TYR A 115 -11.24 35.24 -49.87
C TYR A 115 -11.44 36.75 -49.85
N GLN A 116 -11.09 37.42 -48.74
CA GLN A 116 -11.19 38.88 -48.63
C GLN A 116 -10.22 39.65 -49.54
N HIS A 117 -9.10 39.05 -49.94
CA HIS A 117 -8.15 39.68 -50.86
C HIS A 117 -8.53 39.45 -52.34
N GLN A 118 -9.45 38.52 -52.63
CA GLN A 118 -9.84 38.16 -54.00
C GLN A 118 -11.07 38.92 -54.53
N THR A 119 -11.86 39.53 -53.63
CA THR A 119 -12.92 40.50 -53.93
C THR A 119 -12.40 41.92 -53.93
#